data_AF-A0A925J5N1-F1
#
_entry.id   AF-A0A925J5N1-F1
#
_cell.length_a   1.000
_cell.length_b   1.000
_cell.length_c   1.000
_cell.angle_alpha   90.00
_cell.angle_beta   90.00
_cell.angle_gamma   90.00
#
_symmetry.space_group_name_H-M   'P 1'
#
loop_
_entity.id
_entity.type
_entity.pdbx_description
1 polymer ?
#
loop_
_entity_poly.entity_id
_entity_poly.type
_entity_poly.pdbx_seq_one_letter_code
_entity_poly.pdbx_strand_id
1 'polypeptide(L)' 'DGIFYERVVNRILDDLASKVAPRFMRVSGDFNVRGGIKSVITAEVGQRP' A
#
# COMPACT_ATOMS: atom_id res chain seq x y z
N ASP A 1 -2.42 2.00 19.97
CA ASP A 1 -1.68 1.44 18.82
C ASP A 1 -2.14 2.01 17.49
N GLY A 2 -1.44 3.04 16.99
CA GLY A 2 -1.70 3.57 15.67
C GLY A 2 -1.10 2.63 14.63
N ILE A 3 -1.95 1.94 13.85
CA ILE A 3 -1.48 1.29 12.64
C ILE A 3 -1.19 2.43 11.65
N PHE A 4 0.09 2.73 11.44
CA PHE A 4 0.52 3.71 10.45
C PHE A 4 -0.01 3.31 9.07
N TYR A 5 -0.51 4.28 8.31
CA TYR A 5 -1.11 4.07 6.98
C TYR A 5 -0.18 3.28 6.04
N GLU A 6 1.13 3.48 6.16
CA GLU A 6 2.16 2.72 5.43
C GLU A 6 2.14 1.22 5.77
N ARG A 7 2.00 0.87 7.04
CA ARG A 7 1.95 -0.54 7.47
C ARG A 7 0.70 -1.23 6.92
N VAL A 8 -0.43 -0.51 6.81
CA VAL A 8 -1.65 -1.06 6.20
C VAL A 8 -1.41 -1.35 4.72
N VAL A 9 -0.91 -0.38 3.98
CA VAL A 9 -0.69 -0.52 2.53
C VAL A 9 0.36 -1.60 2.23
N ASN A 10 1.46 -1.64 2.98
CA ASN A 10 2.48 -2.68 2.84
C ASN A 10 1.93 -4.06 3.13
N ARG A 11 1.15 -4.23 4.21
CA ARG A 11 0.56 -5.54 4.53
C ARG A 11 -0.42 -6.02 3.46
N ILE A 12 -1.23 -5.12 2.89
CA ILE A 12 -2.12 -5.47 1.78
C ILE A 12 -1.30 -5.91 0.56
N LEU A 13 -0.25 -5.17 0.21
CA LEU A 13 0.64 -5.55 -0.89
C LEU A 13 1.28 -6.91 -0.65
N ASP A 14 1.84 -7.15 0.54
CA ASP A 14 2.52 -8.40 0.90
C ASP A 14 1.55 -9.60 0.86
N ASP A 15 0.36 -9.45 1.45
CA ASP A 15 -0.65 -10.51 1.45
C ASP A 15 -1.10 -10.84 0.02
N LEU A 16 -1.34 -9.85 -0.83
CA LEU A 16 -1.71 -10.07 -2.23
C LEU A 16 -0.56 -10.64 -3.07
N ALA A 17 0.64 -10.08 -2.92
CA ALA A 17 1.82 -10.51 -3.67
C ALA A 17 2.19 -11.96 -3.32
N SER A 18 2.07 -12.36 -2.05
CA SER A 18 2.34 -13.74 -1.61
C SER A 18 1.36 -14.76 -2.18
N LYS A 19 0.12 -14.35 -2.46
CA LYS A 19 -0.93 -15.24 -2.99
C LYS A 19 -0.94 -15.35 -4.50
N VAL A 20 -0.53 -14.29 -5.21
CA VAL A 20 -0.68 -14.20 -6.67
C VAL A 20 0.67 -14.24 -7.40
N ALA A 21 1.79 -14.02 -6.72
CA ALA A 21 3.14 -13.98 -7.28
C ALA A 21 3.24 -13.11 -8.56
N PRO A 22 2.84 -11.82 -8.49
CA PRO A 22 2.80 -10.96 -9.66
C PRO A 22 4.22 -10.61 -10.17
N ARG A 23 4.37 -10.40 -11.49
CA ARG A 23 5.60 -9.80 -12.06
C ARG A 23 5.81 -8.36 -11.59
N PHE A 24 4.70 -7.62 -11.44
CA PHE A 24 4.65 -6.27 -10.91
C PHE A 24 3.27 -6.05 -10.26
N MET A 25 3.25 -5.40 -9.10
CA MET A 25 2.00 -5.00 -8.43
C MET A 25 2.20 -3.67 -7.70
N ARG A 26 1.18 -2.82 -7.75
CA ARG A 26 1.11 -1.55 -7.03
C ARG A 26 -0.18 -1.51 -6.21
N VAL A 27 -0.07 -1.08 -4.96
CA VAL A 27 -1.21 -0.79 -4.09
C VAL A 27 -1.15 0.68 -3.66
N SER A 28 -2.27 1.39 -3.78
CA SER A 28 -2.41 2.77 -3.31
C SER A 28 -3.52 2.87 -2.27
N GLY A 29 -3.18 3.34 -1.07
CA GLY A 29 -4.13 3.69 -0.03
C GLY A 29 -4.41 5.18 -0.06
N ASP A 30 -5.62 5.55 -0.50
CA ASP A 30 -6.14 6.92 -0.41
C ASP A 30 -6.89 7.07 0.93
N PHE A 31 -6.24 7.73 1.89
CA PHE A 31 -6.79 7.90 3.23
C PHE A 31 -7.51 9.24 3.36
N ASN A 32 -8.65 9.21 4.06
CA ASN A 32 -9.44 10.39 4.36
C ASN A 32 -8.63 11.45 5.11
N VAL A 33 -9.00 12.72 4.89
CA VAL A 33 -8.34 13.87 5.49
C VAL A 33 -8.48 13.83 7.01
N ARG A 34 -7.37 14.04 7.72
CA ARG A 34 -7.34 14.23 9.17
C ARG A 34 -6.48 15.44 9.50
N GLY A 35 -7.05 16.42 10.19
CA GLY A 35 -6.34 17.66 10.55
C GLY A 35 -5.93 18.51 9.34
N GLY A 36 -6.75 18.49 8.28
CA GLY A 36 -6.49 19.25 7.05
C GLY A 36 -5.45 18.62 6.10
N ILE A 37 -4.85 17.49 6.47
CA ILE A 37 -3.86 16.79 5.64
C ILE A 37 -4.48 15.51 5.06
N LYS A 38 -4.34 15.35 3.75
CA LYS A 38 -4.66 14.11 3.03
C LYS A 38 -3.40 13.27 2.89
N SER A 39 -3.50 11.96 3.10
CA SER A 39 -2.38 11.03 2.90
C SER A 39 -2.74 10.02 1.82
N VAL A 40 -1.91 9.97 0.78
CA VAL A 40 -1.98 8.93 -0.26
C VAL A 40 -0.66 8.18 -0.22
N ILE A 41 -0.72 6.89 0.13
CA ILE A 41 0.47 6.04 0.27
C ILE A 41 0.45 5.01 -0.85
N THR A 42 1.58 4.88 -1.56
CA THR A 42 1.74 3.89 -2.64
C THR A 42 2.89 2.95 -2.30
N ALA A 43 2.65 1.64 -2.42
CA ALA A 43 3.66 0.59 -2.30
C ALA A 43 3.68 -0.27 -3.57
N GLU A 44 4.85 -0.80 -3.92
CA GLU A 44 5.08 -1.54 -5.15
C GLU A 44 6.05 -2.70 -4.94
N VAL A 45 5.85 -3.78 -5.71
CA VAL A 45 6.78 -4.92 -5.79
C VAL A 45 6.99 -5.32 -7.25
N GLY A 46 8.18 -5.84 -7.54
CA GLY A 46 8.59 -6.26 -8.88
C GLY A 46 9.11 -5.12 -9.74
N GLN A 47 9.59 -5.44 -10.94
CA GLN A 47 10.04 -4.42 -11.90
C GLN A 47 8.86 -3.96 -12.75
N ARG A 48 8.66 -2.64 -12.82
CA ARG A 48 7.72 -2.05 -13.78
C ARG A 48 8.16 -2.46 -15.20
N PRO A 49 7.25 -3.04 -16.00
CA PRO A 49 7.52 -3.30 -17.41
C PRO A 49 7.70 -2.01 -18.21
#